data_AF-A0A399M099-F1
#
_entry.id   AF-A0A399M099-F1
#
_cell.length_a   1.000
_cell.length_b   1.000
_cell.length_c   1.000
_cell.angle_alpha   90.00
_cell.angle_beta   90.00
_cell.angle_gamma   90.00
#
_symmetry.space_group_name_H-M   'P 1'
#
loop_
_entity.id
_entity.type
_entity.pdbx_description
1 polymer ?
#
loop_
_entity_poly.entity_id
_entity_poly.type
_entity_poly.pdbx_seq_one_letter_code
_entity_poly.pdbx_strand_id
1 'polypeptide(L)'
;MTPHLMKLLGLSAALLAISQGVRADDVKAPTFSAEPCCQLCPEAHDASRYTTRYQQNFTTLVQAKGDWLFRTREDLRTEFNTTPAGYKRLQQVHDAFKKRGVELVVVYQPTRGLVNRNMLNPAEKAAFDYQKALGNYQAMLKRFASMGYNVPDLSPLTNEQLAAADQGKDFYFRGDQHWTPYGAERAAKIVADTVHHMPAFEGIPRKEFETKKSGRMGKTGTLHNVAGQLCGTSYAVQYMDQFATEPKGSSGGGDDLFGDGGNAQITLVGTSHSGKNYNFSGFLEQYIGADVLNVAFPGGGLEGSMIQYLGSEEFQKNPPKILIWEFSPLYRLDQETIWRQILGLLDNGCDDRPALMSASTTLKPGKNELMVNGKGGVIKDLINRNLQMDVKFEDPSVKVLQATLWYLNGRHEDIKLEKPETSDTDGRFVFQMREDEDWASQSLLAFEVQGPESGTQKVEAKLCKRNNFAVPAQTAQAGQ
;
A
#
# COMPACT_ATOMS: atom_id res chain seq x y z
N MET A 1 12.24 -99.93 26.86
CA MET A 1 11.86 -99.93 28.29
C MET A 1 10.54 -99.19 28.42
N THR A 2 9.57 -99.92 28.94
CA THR A 2 8.24 -99.53 29.46
C THR A 2 8.19 -98.20 30.23
N PRO A 3 7.01 -97.57 30.46
CA PRO A 3 5.77 -97.73 29.68
C PRO A 3 4.85 -96.48 29.58
N HIS A 4 3.82 -96.64 28.73
CA HIS A 4 2.39 -96.31 28.93
C HIS A 4 1.91 -94.83 28.98
N LEU A 5 1.06 -94.42 28.02
CA LEU A 5 -0.44 -94.47 28.03
C LEU A 5 -1.00 -93.28 28.85
N MET A 6 -2.06 -92.54 28.52
CA MET A 6 -3.28 -92.83 27.76
C MET A 6 -4.10 -91.52 27.68
N LYS A 7 -4.67 -91.22 26.50
CA LYS A 7 -6.04 -90.74 26.17
C LYS A 7 -6.81 -89.85 27.19
N LEU A 8 -7.59 -88.84 26.80
CA LEU A 8 -8.83 -88.90 26.00
C LEU A 8 -9.25 -87.43 25.68
N LEU A 9 -9.55 -87.05 24.44
CA LEU A 9 -10.87 -87.10 23.75
C LEU A 9 -11.82 -85.92 24.08
N GLY A 10 -12.24 -85.19 23.03
CA GLY A 10 -13.36 -84.24 23.12
C GLY A 10 -13.60 -83.42 21.84
N LEU A 11 -14.34 -84.03 20.90
CA LEU A 11 -15.28 -83.46 19.89
C LEU A 11 -15.31 -81.91 19.75
N SER A 12 -15.02 -81.32 18.59
CA SER A 12 -15.92 -81.15 17.43
C SER A 12 -17.39 -80.83 17.77
N ALA A 13 -17.73 -79.54 17.95
CA ALA A 13 -18.99 -78.91 17.50
C ALA A 13 -19.04 -77.41 17.85
N ALA A 14 -19.73 -76.63 17.00
CA ALA A 14 -20.10 -75.19 17.10
C ALA A 14 -19.03 -74.20 16.58
N LEU A 15 -19.08 -73.79 15.30
CA LEU A 15 -19.85 -72.67 14.75
C LEU A 15 -19.68 -71.33 15.52
N LEU A 16 -19.09 -70.36 14.83
CA LEU A 16 -19.18 -68.90 15.02
C LEU A 16 -19.06 -68.36 16.45
N ALA A 17 -17.87 -67.87 16.82
CA ALA A 17 -17.71 -66.60 17.55
C ALA A 17 -16.24 -66.33 17.95
N ILE A 18 -15.32 -66.08 17.00
CA ILE A 18 -14.11 -65.29 17.28
C ILE A 18 -13.76 -64.44 16.05
N SER A 19 -14.66 -63.54 15.66
CA SER A 19 -14.25 -62.23 15.16
C SER A 19 -14.00 -61.34 16.38
N GLN A 20 -13.01 -61.68 17.20
CA GLN A 20 -12.55 -60.76 18.23
C GLN A 20 -11.62 -59.76 17.56
N GLY A 21 -12.14 -58.54 17.45
CA GLY A 21 -11.50 -57.42 16.80
C GLY A 21 -10.07 -57.22 17.30
N VAL A 22 -9.15 -57.20 16.34
CA VAL A 22 -8.06 -56.25 16.42
C VAL A 22 -8.72 -54.89 16.30
N ARG A 23 -9.06 -54.29 17.45
CA ARG A 23 -9.25 -52.84 17.47
C ARG A 23 -7.95 -52.26 16.93
N ALA A 24 -8.03 -51.52 15.84
CA ALA A 24 -7.00 -50.57 15.53
C ALA A 24 -6.88 -49.70 16.78
N ASP A 25 -5.78 -49.84 17.53
CA ASP A 25 -5.44 -48.85 18.53
C ASP A 25 -5.50 -47.50 17.81
N ASP A 26 -6.33 -46.58 18.30
CA ASP A 26 -6.36 -45.21 17.83
C ASP A 26 -4.91 -44.72 17.87
N VAL A 27 -4.29 -44.57 16.70
CA VAL A 27 -2.95 -44.00 16.57
C VAL A 27 -3.11 -42.53 16.98
N LYS A 28 -2.98 -42.26 18.28
CA LYS A 28 -2.86 -40.91 18.80
C LYS A 28 -1.61 -40.34 18.16
N ALA A 29 -1.81 -39.39 17.24
CA ALA A 29 -0.73 -38.61 16.69
C ALA A 29 0.12 -38.06 17.86
N PRO A 30 1.45 -38.14 17.79
CA PRO A 30 2.31 -37.63 18.84
C PRO A 30 1.94 -36.16 19.11
N THR A 31 1.59 -35.87 20.37
CA THR A 31 1.39 -34.50 20.84
C THR A 31 2.76 -33.88 21.04
N PHE A 32 3.19 -33.09 20.07
CA PHE A 32 4.35 -32.22 20.22
C PHE A 32 3.93 -30.97 21.01
N SER A 33 4.58 -30.74 22.15
CA SER A 33 4.57 -29.43 22.81
C SER A 33 5.87 -28.74 22.44
N ALA A 34 5.80 -27.79 21.51
CA ALA A 34 6.91 -26.87 21.30
C ALA A 34 6.98 -25.95 22.52
N GLU A 35 8.05 -26.03 23.31
CA GLU A 35 8.32 -24.96 24.27
C GLU A 35 8.67 -23.68 23.50
N PRO A 36 8.20 -22.50 23.92
CA PRO A 36 8.61 -21.24 23.32
C PRO A 36 10.12 -21.09 23.55
N CYS A 37 10.92 -21.50 22.57
CA CYS A 37 12.28 -21.03 22.51
C CYS A 37 12.23 -19.58 22.03
N CYS A 38 13.21 -18.80 22.47
CA CYS A 38 13.63 -17.64 21.71
C CYS A 38 12.70 -16.42 21.88
N GLN A 39 12.74 -15.81 23.08
CA GLN A 39 12.33 -14.42 23.28
C GLN A 39 13.22 -13.48 22.47
N LEU A 40 12.73 -12.26 22.19
CA LEU A 40 13.58 -11.20 21.65
C LEU A 40 14.84 -11.02 22.50
N CYS A 41 15.98 -10.93 21.84
CA CYS A 41 17.26 -10.58 22.44
C CYS A 41 17.30 -9.10 22.85
N PRO A 42 18.18 -8.70 23.79
CA PRO A 42 18.34 -7.30 24.17
C PRO A 42 18.59 -6.34 22.99
N GLU A 43 19.27 -6.80 21.95
CA GLU A 43 19.59 -6.06 20.73
C GLU A 43 18.33 -5.64 19.95
N ALA A 44 17.22 -6.38 20.05
CA ALA A 44 15.97 -6.01 19.41
C ALA A 44 15.38 -4.71 19.98
N HIS A 45 15.76 -4.34 21.21
CA HIS A 45 15.34 -3.13 21.89
C HIS A 45 16.28 -1.93 21.65
N ASP A 46 17.41 -2.14 20.96
CA ASP A 46 18.36 -1.09 20.62
C ASP A 46 18.14 -0.61 19.17
N ALA A 47 17.69 0.63 19.02
CA ALA A 47 17.43 1.24 17.72
C ALA A 47 18.67 1.30 16.81
N SER A 48 19.89 1.33 17.36
CA SER A 48 21.13 1.37 16.59
C SER A 48 21.42 0.08 15.83
N ARG A 49 20.76 -1.03 16.22
CA ARG A 49 20.92 -2.35 15.60
C ARG A 49 20.12 -2.53 14.30
N TYR A 50 19.18 -1.64 14.02
CA TYR A 50 18.38 -1.63 12.79
C TYR A 50 19.11 -0.81 11.72
N THR A 51 20.16 -1.40 11.13
CA THR A 51 21.15 -0.67 10.32
C THR A 51 20.77 -0.50 8.86
N THR A 52 19.95 -1.40 8.31
CA THR A 52 19.49 -1.32 6.92
C THR A 52 18.22 -0.48 6.78
N ARG A 53 18.00 0.14 5.60
CA ARG A 53 16.74 0.86 5.30
C ARG A 53 15.50 -0.01 5.53
N TYR A 54 15.58 -1.30 5.19
CA TYR A 54 14.50 -2.25 5.43
C TYR A 54 14.23 -2.42 6.93
N GLN A 55 15.26 -2.68 7.73
CA GLN A 55 15.13 -2.88 9.18
C GLN A 55 14.61 -1.63 9.90
N GLN A 56 14.98 -0.43 9.45
CA GLN A 56 14.53 0.83 10.07
C GLN A 56 13.00 0.98 10.14
N ASN A 57 12.26 0.32 9.24
CA ASN A 57 10.79 0.26 9.27
C ASN A 57 10.21 -0.62 10.40
N PHE A 58 11.07 -1.28 11.18
CA PHE A 58 10.73 -2.19 12.28
C PHE A 58 11.29 -1.75 13.62
N THR A 59 11.94 -0.58 13.67
CA THR A 59 12.59 -0.06 14.87
C THR A 59 11.57 0.40 15.92
N THR A 60 11.65 -0.03 17.18
CA THR A 60 12.22 -1.28 17.69
C THR A 60 11.11 -2.32 17.82
N LEU A 61 11.47 -3.60 17.87
CA LEU A 61 10.54 -4.69 18.12
C LEU A 61 10.31 -4.90 19.62
N VAL A 62 9.07 -5.19 20.01
CA VAL A 62 8.70 -5.62 21.35
C VAL A 62 7.90 -6.92 21.31
N GLN A 63 8.18 -7.78 22.29
CA GLN A 63 7.51 -9.06 22.47
C GLN A 63 6.13 -8.84 23.10
N ALA A 64 5.13 -9.54 22.60
CA ALA A 64 3.78 -9.55 23.12
C ALA A 64 3.30 -11.00 23.36
N LYS A 65 2.01 -11.21 23.60
CA LYS A 65 1.48 -12.55 23.93
C LYS A 65 1.71 -13.54 22.80
N GLY A 66 2.21 -14.74 23.12
CA GLY A 66 2.56 -15.74 22.10
C GLY A 66 3.55 -15.18 21.08
N ASP A 67 3.33 -15.48 19.80
CA ASP A 67 4.22 -15.04 18.71
C ASP A 67 3.94 -13.60 18.24
N TRP A 68 3.17 -12.80 18.99
CA TRP A 68 2.93 -11.41 18.62
C TRP A 68 4.17 -10.56 18.83
N LEU A 69 4.56 -9.82 17.80
CA LEU A 69 5.55 -8.75 17.87
C LEU A 69 4.90 -7.42 17.50
N PHE A 70 5.38 -6.32 18.06
CA PHE A 70 4.97 -4.96 17.70
C PHE A 70 6.18 -4.07 17.46
N ARG A 71 6.02 -3.06 16.61
CA ARG A 71 7.01 -2.00 16.37
C ARG A 71 6.71 -0.79 17.25
N THR A 72 7.67 -0.32 18.02
CA THR A 72 7.46 0.81 18.93
C THR A 72 7.18 2.12 18.19
N ARG A 73 7.86 2.39 17.07
CA ARG A 73 7.68 3.64 16.32
C ARG A 73 6.46 3.66 15.40
N GLU A 74 6.04 2.52 14.89
CA GLU A 74 4.94 2.46 13.91
C GLU A 74 3.65 1.89 14.49
N ASP A 75 3.72 0.75 15.19
CA ASP A 75 2.51 0.11 15.68
C ASP A 75 1.98 0.80 16.94
N LEU A 76 2.90 1.29 17.80
CA LEU A 76 2.60 1.92 19.10
C LEU A 76 2.71 3.45 19.09
N ARG A 77 2.70 4.07 17.91
CA ARG A 77 2.73 5.54 17.78
C ARG A 77 1.47 6.20 18.34
N THR A 78 1.63 7.42 18.84
CA THR A 78 0.51 8.28 19.25
C THR A 78 0.24 9.42 18.29
N GLU A 79 1.16 9.74 17.38
CA GLU A 79 1.05 10.91 16.49
C GLU A 79 0.67 10.48 15.06
N PHE A 80 -0.35 11.12 14.48
CA PHE A 80 -0.90 10.80 13.16
C PHE A 80 -0.93 12.01 12.20
N ASN A 81 -0.27 13.11 12.57
CA ASN A 81 -0.31 14.38 11.85
C ASN A 81 0.79 14.49 10.78
N THR A 82 0.71 15.57 10.00
CA THR A 82 1.79 16.04 9.12
C THR A 82 2.04 17.54 9.31
N THR A 83 3.00 18.09 8.57
CA THR A 83 3.36 19.52 8.63
C THR A 83 2.29 20.40 7.94
N PRO A 84 2.25 21.71 8.22
CA PRO A 84 1.39 22.64 7.48
C PRO A 84 1.59 22.57 5.95
N ALA A 85 2.83 22.36 5.49
CA ALA A 85 3.14 22.16 4.09
C ALA A 85 2.52 20.85 3.55
N GLY A 86 2.63 19.74 4.30
CA GLY A 86 1.99 18.47 3.95
C GLY A 86 0.47 18.61 3.81
N TYR A 87 -0.20 19.28 4.76
CA TYR A 87 -1.64 19.53 4.64
C TYR A 87 -2.00 20.41 3.43
N LYS A 88 -1.21 21.44 3.13
CA LYS A 88 -1.42 22.26 1.93
C LYS A 88 -1.33 21.41 0.66
N ARG A 89 -0.36 20.50 0.57
CA ARG A 89 -0.22 19.59 -0.58
C ARG A 89 -1.36 18.59 -0.67
N LEU A 90 -1.81 18.02 0.46
CA LEU A 90 -3.00 17.17 0.48
C LEU A 90 -4.24 17.91 -0.01
N GLN A 91 -4.45 19.17 0.37
CA GLN A 91 -5.56 19.96 -0.17
C GLN A 91 -5.44 20.14 -1.69
N GLN A 92 -4.24 20.49 -2.19
CA GLN A 92 -4.01 20.66 -3.62
C GLN A 92 -4.24 19.36 -4.41
N VAL A 93 -3.85 18.21 -3.88
CA VAL A 93 -4.09 16.90 -4.49
C VAL A 93 -5.59 16.65 -4.58
N HIS A 94 -6.33 16.82 -3.48
CA HIS A 94 -7.80 16.69 -3.48
C HIS A 94 -8.44 17.55 -4.57
N ASP A 95 -8.11 18.85 -4.58
CA ASP A 95 -8.69 19.81 -5.51
C ASP A 95 -8.37 19.46 -6.98
N ALA A 96 -7.16 18.95 -7.22
CA ALA A 96 -6.73 18.53 -8.55
C ALA A 96 -7.49 17.29 -9.06
N PHE A 97 -7.68 16.27 -8.22
CA PHE A 97 -8.52 15.11 -8.54
C PHE A 97 -9.98 15.50 -8.76
N LYS A 98 -10.54 16.35 -7.89
CA LYS A 98 -11.90 16.87 -8.01
C LYS A 98 -12.11 17.60 -9.33
N LYS A 99 -11.16 18.44 -9.75
CA LYS A 99 -11.19 19.14 -11.05
C LYS A 99 -11.14 18.19 -12.24
N ARG A 100 -10.56 17.00 -12.08
CA ARG A 100 -10.57 15.90 -13.05
C ARG A 100 -11.84 15.03 -12.98
N GLY A 101 -12.80 15.35 -12.10
CA GLY A 101 -14.02 14.59 -11.94
C GLY A 101 -13.85 13.28 -11.18
N VAL A 102 -12.77 13.14 -10.41
CA VAL A 102 -12.44 11.95 -9.63
C VAL A 102 -12.65 12.24 -8.14
N GLU A 103 -13.52 11.49 -7.47
CA GLU A 103 -13.63 11.54 -6.01
C GLU A 103 -12.59 10.64 -5.35
N LEU A 104 -11.94 11.14 -4.30
CA LEU A 104 -10.96 10.36 -3.52
C LEU A 104 -11.59 9.75 -2.27
N VAL A 105 -11.34 8.46 -2.07
CA VAL A 105 -11.61 7.74 -0.82
C VAL A 105 -10.27 7.38 -0.17
N VAL A 106 -9.96 7.98 0.98
CA VAL A 106 -8.70 7.73 1.71
C VAL A 106 -8.91 6.63 2.73
N VAL A 107 -8.33 5.46 2.48
CA VAL A 107 -8.33 4.32 3.41
C VAL A 107 -7.06 4.40 4.26
N TYR A 108 -7.13 5.19 5.34
CA TYR A 108 -6.02 5.39 6.26
C TYR A 108 -5.99 4.28 7.33
N GLN A 109 -5.12 3.29 7.15
CA GLN A 109 -5.14 2.08 7.97
C GLN A 109 -4.91 2.37 9.47
N PRO A 110 -5.67 1.76 10.40
CA PRO A 110 -5.36 1.84 11.82
C PRO A 110 -4.06 1.07 12.12
N THR A 111 -3.29 1.50 13.12
CA THR A 111 -2.05 0.78 13.46
C THR A 111 -2.34 -0.56 14.14
N ARG A 112 -1.37 -1.48 14.09
CA ARG A 112 -1.46 -2.77 14.79
C ARG A 112 -1.70 -2.57 16.30
N GLY A 113 -1.08 -1.55 16.90
CA GLY A 113 -1.27 -1.22 18.31
C GLY A 113 -2.66 -0.68 18.63
N LEU A 114 -3.30 0.09 17.73
CA LEU A 114 -4.69 0.49 17.87
C LEU A 114 -5.62 -0.72 17.81
N VAL A 115 -5.43 -1.62 16.84
CA VAL A 115 -6.33 -2.76 16.62
C VAL A 115 -6.11 -3.88 17.63
N ASN A 116 -4.89 -4.42 17.71
CA ASN A 116 -4.56 -5.61 18.48
C ASN A 116 -3.93 -5.29 19.85
N ARG A 117 -4.33 -4.17 20.48
CA ARG A 117 -3.85 -3.77 21.82
C ARG A 117 -4.02 -4.87 22.87
N ASN A 118 -5.06 -5.69 22.74
CA ASN A 118 -5.35 -6.82 23.62
C ASN A 118 -4.24 -7.91 23.63
N MET A 119 -3.40 -7.94 22.59
CA MET A 119 -2.27 -8.85 22.46
C MET A 119 -1.00 -8.36 23.16
N LEU A 120 -0.89 -7.07 23.45
CA LEU A 120 0.25 -6.53 24.20
C LEU A 120 0.36 -7.19 25.58
N ASN A 121 1.61 -7.39 26.01
CA ASN A 121 1.91 -7.78 27.38
C ASN A 121 1.53 -6.64 28.35
N PRO A 122 1.30 -6.95 29.65
CA PRO A 122 0.77 -5.95 30.60
C PRO A 122 1.59 -4.66 30.69
N ALA A 123 2.92 -4.74 30.65
CA ALA A 123 3.80 -3.57 30.72
C ALA A 123 3.68 -2.67 29.49
N GLU A 124 3.76 -3.24 28.29
CA GLU A 124 3.62 -2.53 27.02
C GLU A 124 2.21 -1.94 26.86
N LYS A 125 1.18 -2.69 27.29
CA LYS A 125 -0.21 -2.23 27.25
C LYS A 125 -0.45 -1.03 28.17
N ALA A 126 0.24 -0.98 29.32
CA ALA A 126 0.18 0.12 30.27
C ALA A 126 0.99 1.33 29.79
N ALA A 127 2.14 1.11 29.14
CA ALA A 127 2.99 2.16 28.60
C ALA A 127 2.41 2.81 27.32
N PHE A 128 1.66 2.06 26.52
CA PHE A 128 1.03 2.57 25.31
C PHE A 128 -0.20 3.41 25.64
N ASP A 129 -0.09 4.73 25.40
CA ASP A 129 -1.19 5.69 25.51
C ASP A 129 -2.18 5.54 24.35
N TYR A 130 -2.99 4.49 24.45
CA TYR A 130 -4.00 4.15 23.46
C TYR A 130 -5.06 5.23 23.27
N GLN A 131 -5.46 5.94 24.34
CA GLN A 131 -6.51 6.95 24.24
C GLN A 131 -6.00 8.16 23.44
N LYS A 132 -4.76 8.59 23.69
CA LYS A 132 -4.11 9.60 22.87
C LYS A 132 -3.95 9.13 21.42
N ALA A 133 -3.47 7.90 21.20
CA ALA A 133 -3.29 7.35 19.86
C ALA A 133 -4.63 7.31 19.08
N LEU A 134 -5.69 6.79 19.69
CA LEU A 134 -7.01 6.69 19.08
C LEU A 134 -7.59 8.08 18.79
N GLY A 135 -7.51 9.00 19.75
CA GLY A 135 -7.99 10.38 19.58
C GLY A 135 -7.26 11.10 18.45
N ASN A 136 -5.93 10.95 18.36
CA ASN A 136 -5.13 11.54 17.30
C ASN A 136 -5.38 10.89 15.93
N TYR A 137 -5.61 9.57 15.88
CA TYR A 137 -6.01 8.87 14.66
C TYR A 137 -7.36 9.39 14.15
N GLN A 138 -8.38 9.44 15.00
CA GLN A 138 -9.70 9.99 14.66
C GLN A 138 -9.62 11.47 14.25
N ALA A 139 -8.77 12.27 14.90
CA ALA A 139 -8.53 13.65 14.52
C ALA A 139 -7.93 13.77 13.11
N MET A 140 -7.02 12.88 12.73
CA MET A 140 -6.48 12.84 11.37
C MET A 140 -7.55 12.43 10.34
N LEU A 141 -8.41 11.44 10.65
CA LEU A 141 -9.53 11.08 9.77
C LEU A 141 -10.47 12.28 9.54
N LYS A 142 -10.83 12.99 10.62
CA LYS A 142 -11.62 14.24 10.54
C LYS A 142 -10.91 15.32 9.73
N ARG A 143 -9.58 15.41 9.82
CA ARG A 143 -8.79 16.38 9.05
C ARG A 143 -8.85 16.06 7.56
N PHE A 144 -8.69 14.80 7.15
CA PHE A 144 -8.90 14.38 5.77
C PHE A 144 -10.31 14.76 5.29
N ALA A 145 -11.35 14.44 6.08
CA ALA A 145 -12.73 14.79 5.74
C ALA A 145 -12.93 16.32 5.58
N SER A 146 -12.33 17.12 6.47
CA SER A 146 -12.40 18.60 6.38
C SER A 146 -11.72 19.19 5.15
N MET A 147 -10.80 18.44 4.51
CA MET A 147 -10.16 18.81 3.25
C MET A 147 -10.99 18.37 2.02
N GLY A 148 -12.11 17.67 2.22
CA GLY A 148 -13.04 17.23 1.17
C GLY A 148 -12.92 15.76 0.77
N TYR A 149 -11.95 15.02 1.31
CA TYR A 149 -11.82 13.58 1.06
C TYR A 149 -13.00 12.80 1.62
N ASN A 150 -13.35 11.69 0.97
CA ASN A 150 -14.22 10.67 1.55
C ASN A 150 -13.36 9.76 2.44
N VAL A 151 -13.72 9.59 3.71
CA VAL A 151 -12.85 8.93 4.70
C VAL A 151 -13.65 7.91 5.49
N PRO A 152 -13.47 6.60 5.22
CA PRO A 152 -14.03 5.53 6.03
C PRO A 152 -13.49 5.58 7.46
N ASP A 153 -14.37 5.61 8.45
CA ASP A 153 -13.96 5.57 9.87
C ASP A 153 -13.65 4.13 10.30
N LEU A 154 -12.37 3.76 10.30
CA LEU A 154 -11.92 2.44 10.74
C LEU A 154 -11.71 2.36 12.26
N SER A 155 -11.98 3.43 13.03
CA SER A 155 -11.85 3.42 14.49
C SER A 155 -12.72 2.38 15.22
N PRO A 156 -13.92 1.98 14.73
CA PRO A 156 -14.69 0.88 15.32
C PRO A 156 -13.96 -0.49 15.28
N LEU A 157 -12.93 -0.64 14.43
CA LEU A 157 -12.12 -1.86 14.33
C LEU A 157 -10.99 -1.90 15.36
N THR A 158 -10.79 -0.83 16.15
CA THR A 158 -9.75 -0.73 17.16
C THR A 158 -10.10 -1.48 18.45
N ASN A 159 -9.08 -1.86 19.23
CA ASN A 159 -9.22 -2.65 20.46
C ASN A 159 -10.09 -3.89 20.26
N GLU A 160 -9.69 -4.68 19.27
CA GLU A 160 -10.39 -5.87 18.80
C GLU A 160 -10.73 -6.83 19.95
N GLN A 161 -11.99 -7.28 19.96
CA GLN A 161 -12.52 -8.29 20.85
C GLN A 161 -13.30 -9.31 20.03
N LEU A 162 -12.62 -10.39 19.63
CA LEU A 162 -13.25 -11.44 18.83
C LEU A 162 -14.08 -12.37 19.71
N ALA A 163 -15.27 -12.73 19.22
CA ALA A 163 -16.07 -13.80 19.80
C ALA A 163 -15.30 -15.14 19.76
N ALA A 164 -15.66 -16.08 20.62
CA ALA A 164 -15.00 -17.38 20.70
C ALA A 164 -14.94 -18.12 19.34
N ALA A 165 -16.00 -17.99 18.53
CA ALA A 165 -16.10 -18.60 17.19
C ALA A 165 -15.16 -17.97 16.14
N ASP A 166 -14.65 -16.77 16.41
CA ASP A 166 -13.77 -16.01 15.51
C ASP A 166 -12.33 -15.93 16.03
N GLN A 167 -12.01 -16.61 17.13
CA GLN A 167 -10.64 -16.68 17.64
C GLN A 167 -9.70 -17.23 16.55
N GLY A 168 -8.59 -16.53 16.32
CA GLY A 168 -7.65 -16.81 15.24
C GLY A 168 -7.97 -16.13 13.90
N LYS A 169 -9.06 -15.38 13.80
CA LYS A 169 -9.36 -14.47 12.66
C LYS A 169 -8.95 -13.03 12.98
N ASP A 170 -7.78 -12.88 13.60
CA ASP A 170 -7.21 -11.61 14.05
C ASP A 170 -7.12 -10.61 12.90
N PHE A 171 -7.25 -9.31 13.19
CA PHE A 171 -7.17 -8.29 12.15
C PHE A 171 -5.79 -8.23 11.48
N TYR A 172 -4.72 -8.27 12.27
CA TYR A 172 -3.33 -8.34 11.79
C TYR A 172 -2.72 -9.73 12.01
N PHE A 173 -1.75 -10.07 11.16
CA PHE A 173 -0.85 -11.20 11.43
C PHE A 173 0.03 -10.91 12.67
N ARG A 174 0.42 -11.97 13.40
CA ARG A 174 1.07 -11.85 14.72
C ARG A 174 2.43 -11.16 14.65
N GLY A 175 3.22 -11.53 13.64
CA GLY A 175 4.56 -10.97 13.41
C GLY A 175 4.73 -10.41 12.01
N ASP A 176 3.67 -9.89 11.39
CA ASP A 176 3.74 -9.26 10.08
C ASP A 176 2.98 -7.93 10.06
N GLN A 177 3.44 -7.01 9.21
CA GLN A 177 2.84 -5.69 9.07
C GLN A 177 1.45 -5.71 8.41
N HIS A 178 1.13 -6.73 7.63
CA HIS A 178 -0.13 -6.80 6.87
C HIS A 178 -1.31 -7.21 7.74
N TRP A 179 -2.50 -6.71 7.38
CA TRP A 179 -3.75 -7.31 7.83
C TRP A 179 -3.86 -8.76 7.37
N THR A 180 -4.67 -9.56 8.06
CA THR A 180 -5.14 -10.84 7.53
C THR A 180 -6.25 -10.59 6.51
N PRO A 181 -6.65 -11.59 5.70
CA PRO A 181 -7.83 -11.46 4.86
C PRO A 181 -9.10 -11.10 5.65
N TYR A 182 -9.21 -11.53 6.92
CA TYR A 182 -10.32 -11.17 7.80
C TYR A 182 -10.28 -9.71 8.27
N GLY A 183 -9.08 -9.15 8.45
CA GLY A 183 -8.92 -7.71 8.71
C GLY A 183 -9.27 -6.89 7.47
N ALA A 184 -8.77 -7.29 6.30
CA ALA A 184 -9.07 -6.69 5.01
C ALA A 184 -10.58 -6.68 4.72
N GLU A 185 -11.27 -7.80 4.97
CA GLU A 185 -12.72 -7.91 4.78
C GLU A 185 -13.50 -6.92 5.67
N ARG A 186 -13.14 -6.83 6.95
CA ARG A 186 -13.80 -5.92 7.89
C ARG A 186 -13.56 -4.46 7.54
N ALA A 187 -12.36 -4.11 7.06
CA ALA A 187 -12.09 -2.78 6.53
C ALA A 187 -12.91 -2.52 5.25
N ALA A 188 -12.96 -3.47 4.31
CA ALA A 188 -13.67 -3.34 3.04
C ALA A 188 -15.17 -3.08 3.23
N LYS A 189 -15.82 -3.66 4.26
CA LYS A 189 -17.22 -3.36 4.61
C LYS A 189 -17.42 -1.88 4.92
N ILE A 190 -16.58 -1.30 5.77
CA ILE A 190 -16.69 0.12 6.15
C ILE A 190 -16.37 1.03 4.96
N VAL A 191 -15.40 0.64 4.11
CA VAL A 191 -15.08 1.36 2.88
C VAL A 191 -16.28 1.34 1.93
N ALA A 192 -16.92 0.17 1.74
CA ALA A 192 -18.10 0.03 0.90
C ALA A 192 -19.26 0.89 1.40
N ASP A 193 -19.53 0.89 2.71
CA ASP A 193 -20.54 1.76 3.31
C ASP A 193 -20.26 3.23 2.97
N THR A 194 -19.00 3.67 3.08
CA THR A 194 -18.62 5.05 2.71
C THR A 194 -18.90 5.32 1.23
N VAL A 195 -18.52 4.40 0.34
CA VAL A 195 -18.73 4.52 -1.12
C VAL A 195 -20.21 4.59 -1.47
N HIS A 196 -21.07 3.80 -0.81
CA HIS A 196 -22.52 3.80 -1.03
C HIS A 196 -23.19 5.15 -0.73
N HIS A 197 -22.61 5.95 0.16
CA HIS A 197 -23.11 7.29 0.50
C HIS A 197 -22.57 8.41 -0.42
N MET A 198 -21.70 8.09 -1.37
CA MET A 198 -21.11 9.08 -2.27
C MET A 198 -22.02 9.36 -3.47
N PRO A 199 -22.30 10.62 -3.83
CA PRO A 199 -23.03 10.94 -5.06
C PRO A 199 -22.37 10.39 -6.32
N ALA A 200 -21.04 10.31 -6.36
CA ALA A 200 -20.29 9.75 -7.50
C ALA A 200 -20.59 8.25 -7.76
N PHE A 201 -21.21 7.56 -6.80
CA PHE A 201 -21.64 6.17 -6.93
C PHE A 201 -22.98 6.02 -7.66
N GLU A 202 -23.79 7.08 -7.77
CA GLU A 202 -25.05 7.12 -8.51
C GLU A 202 -24.76 6.99 -10.02
N GLY A 203 -24.96 5.80 -10.58
CA GLY A 203 -24.66 5.52 -11.99
C GLY A 203 -23.31 4.85 -12.25
N ILE A 204 -22.68 4.27 -11.23
CA ILE A 204 -21.67 3.22 -11.43
C ILE A 204 -22.40 1.90 -11.70
N PRO A 205 -22.05 1.14 -12.77
CA PRO A 205 -22.65 -0.16 -13.07
C PRO A 205 -22.61 -1.09 -11.86
N ARG A 206 -23.75 -1.73 -11.58
CA ARG A 206 -23.88 -2.66 -10.46
C ARG A 206 -23.62 -4.08 -10.93
N LYS A 207 -22.95 -4.86 -10.09
CA LYS A 207 -22.63 -6.25 -10.35
C LYS A 207 -22.54 -7.00 -9.02
N GLU A 208 -23.12 -8.19 -8.97
CA GLU A 208 -23.03 -9.03 -7.78
C GLU A 208 -21.77 -9.89 -7.82
N PHE A 209 -21.09 -9.98 -6.69
CA PHE A 209 -19.93 -10.84 -6.52
C PHE A 209 -20.13 -11.81 -5.34
N GLU A 210 -19.38 -12.90 -5.37
CA GLU A 210 -19.34 -13.89 -4.30
C GLU A 210 -17.89 -14.22 -3.96
N THR A 211 -17.53 -14.01 -2.70
CA THR A 211 -16.24 -14.38 -2.14
C THR A 211 -16.30 -15.78 -1.55
N LYS A 212 -15.40 -16.66 -1.99
CA LYS A 212 -15.24 -18.02 -1.46
C LYS A 212 -13.86 -18.22 -0.89
N LYS A 213 -13.76 -19.07 0.13
CA LYS A 213 -12.46 -19.57 0.59
C LYS A 213 -11.82 -20.38 -0.53
N SER A 214 -10.68 -19.91 -1.02
CA SER A 214 -9.94 -20.50 -2.14
C SER A 214 -8.78 -21.38 -1.68
N GLY A 215 -8.36 -21.28 -0.42
CA GLY A 215 -7.27 -22.10 0.11
C GLY A 215 -6.78 -21.68 1.48
N ARG A 216 -5.50 -21.96 1.76
CA ARG A 216 -4.77 -21.49 2.93
C ARG A 216 -3.39 -20.96 2.54
N MET A 217 -3.05 -19.78 3.06
CA MET A 217 -1.75 -19.13 2.93
C MET A 217 -0.91 -19.42 4.19
N GLY A 218 0.28 -19.97 4.02
CA GLY A 218 1.32 -19.92 5.05
C GLY A 218 2.12 -18.63 4.94
N LYS A 219 2.37 -17.96 6.06
CA LYS A 219 3.12 -16.69 6.09
C LYS A 219 4.13 -16.68 7.23
N THR A 220 5.40 -16.50 6.87
CA THR A 220 6.46 -16.10 7.80
C THR A 220 6.46 -14.58 7.86
N GLY A 221 6.20 -14.00 9.03
CA GLY A 221 5.93 -12.58 9.14
C GLY A 221 7.18 -11.70 9.00
N THR A 222 7.02 -10.48 8.48
CA THR A 222 8.14 -9.55 8.30
C THR A 222 8.81 -9.11 9.62
N LEU A 223 8.05 -8.94 10.71
CA LEU A 223 8.61 -8.65 12.04
C LEU A 223 9.36 -9.88 12.58
N HIS A 224 8.83 -11.08 12.34
CA HIS A 224 9.52 -12.33 12.71
C HIS A 224 10.84 -12.49 11.95
N ASN A 225 10.86 -12.16 10.66
CA ASN A 225 12.09 -12.19 9.85
C ASN A 225 13.14 -11.22 10.41
N VAL A 226 12.74 -10.00 10.78
CA VAL A 226 13.67 -9.01 11.37
C VAL A 226 14.14 -9.45 12.76
N ALA A 227 13.26 -10.01 13.59
CA ALA A 227 13.66 -10.61 14.87
C ALA A 227 14.66 -11.78 14.67
N GLY A 228 14.49 -12.59 13.63
CA GLY A 228 15.42 -13.65 13.27
C GLY A 228 16.79 -13.11 12.84
N GLN A 229 16.82 -12.02 12.06
CA GLN A 229 18.06 -11.36 11.66
C GLN A 229 18.82 -10.74 12.84
N LEU A 230 18.10 -10.18 13.82
CA LEU A 230 18.71 -9.52 14.97
C LEU A 230 19.13 -10.51 16.07
N CYS A 231 18.30 -11.52 16.33
CA CYS A 231 18.41 -12.37 17.52
C CYS A 231 18.64 -13.85 17.23
N GLY A 232 18.68 -14.27 15.97
CA GLY A 232 18.72 -15.70 15.61
C GLY A 232 17.44 -16.47 15.99
N THR A 233 16.36 -15.75 16.27
CA THR A 233 15.05 -16.34 16.64
C THR A 233 14.35 -16.94 15.42
N SER A 234 13.52 -17.95 15.63
CA SER A 234 12.64 -18.52 14.61
C SER A 234 11.22 -18.58 15.15
N TYR A 235 10.24 -18.22 14.32
CA TYR A 235 8.83 -18.21 14.66
C TYR A 235 8.06 -19.16 13.75
N ALA A 236 6.95 -19.71 14.27
CA ALA A 236 6.12 -20.61 13.50
C ALA A 236 5.46 -19.89 12.31
N VAL A 237 5.33 -20.61 11.19
CA VAL A 237 4.55 -20.14 10.03
C VAL A 237 3.10 -19.99 10.44
N GLN A 238 2.54 -18.79 10.26
CA GLN A 238 1.12 -18.55 10.51
C GLN A 238 0.31 -18.93 9.27
N TYR A 239 -0.68 -19.79 9.42
CA TYR A 239 -1.61 -20.16 8.35
C TYR A 239 -2.91 -19.36 8.46
N MET A 240 -3.31 -18.71 7.37
CA MET A 240 -4.58 -18.00 7.24
C MET A 240 -5.37 -18.51 6.04
N ASP A 241 -6.69 -18.41 6.11
CA ASP A 241 -7.54 -18.75 4.97
C ASP A 241 -7.32 -17.74 3.84
N GLN A 242 -7.24 -18.23 2.60
CA GLN A 242 -7.25 -17.39 1.40
C GLN A 242 -8.65 -17.31 0.84
N PHE A 243 -8.96 -16.18 0.22
CA PHE A 243 -10.25 -15.89 -0.38
C PHE A 243 -10.05 -15.46 -1.83
N ALA A 244 -11.02 -15.79 -2.68
CA ALA A 244 -11.14 -15.31 -4.04
C ALA A 244 -12.57 -14.82 -4.27
N THR A 245 -12.72 -13.74 -5.01
CA THR A 245 -14.01 -13.11 -5.29
C THR A 245 -14.27 -13.14 -6.78
N GLU A 246 -15.45 -13.64 -7.16
CA GLU A 246 -15.83 -13.80 -8.56
C GLU A 246 -17.24 -13.25 -8.77
N PRO A 247 -17.61 -12.76 -9.97
CA PRO A 247 -18.97 -12.32 -10.22
C PRO A 247 -19.97 -13.48 -10.17
N LYS A 248 -21.12 -13.28 -9.52
CA LYS A 248 -22.18 -14.28 -9.47
C LYS A 248 -22.76 -14.53 -10.86
N GLY A 249 -23.05 -15.79 -11.17
CA GLY A 249 -23.59 -16.21 -12.47
C GLY A 249 -22.54 -16.50 -13.55
N SER A 250 -21.26 -16.18 -13.29
CA SER A 250 -20.13 -16.51 -14.18
C SER A 250 -19.85 -18.00 -14.15
N SER A 251 -20.60 -18.76 -14.93
CA SER A 251 -20.47 -20.21 -15.05
C SER A 251 -19.35 -20.54 -16.04
N GLY A 252 -18.08 -20.43 -15.64
CA GLY A 252 -16.93 -21.10 -16.29
C GLY A 252 -16.83 -21.08 -17.83
N GLY A 253 -17.34 -20.05 -18.51
CA GLY A 253 -17.33 -19.92 -19.96
C GLY A 253 -16.72 -18.58 -20.33
N GLY A 254 -15.59 -18.61 -21.03
CA GLY A 254 -14.72 -17.46 -21.32
C GLY A 254 -15.28 -16.37 -22.23
N ASP A 255 -16.61 -16.29 -22.45
CA ASP A 255 -17.23 -15.34 -23.37
C ASP A 255 -17.92 -14.14 -22.69
N ASP A 256 -18.28 -14.22 -21.40
CA ASP A 256 -18.91 -13.10 -20.67
C ASP A 256 -17.90 -12.25 -19.85
N LEU A 257 -16.62 -12.64 -19.88
CA LEU A 257 -15.52 -11.93 -19.21
C LEU A 257 -14.93 -10.82 -20.09
N PHE A 258 -15.29 -10.78 -21.38
CA PHE A 258 -14.79 -9.83 -22.37
C PHE A 258 -15.89 -9.17 -23.23
N GLY A 259 -17.17 -9.47 -22.97
CA GLY A 259 -18.31 -8.89 -23.69
C GLY A 259 -18.98 -7.77 -22.90
N ASP A 260 -18.80 -6.52 -23.34
CA ASP A 260 -19.59 -5.33 -22.94
C ASP A 260 -19.58 -4.86 -21.46
N GLY A 261 -18.62 -5.29 -20.65
CA GLY A 261 -18.34 -4.67 -19.34
C GLY A 261 -17.53 -3.39 -19.51
N GLY A 262 -18.17 -2.21 -19.49
CA GLY A 262 -17.48 -0.92 -19.52
C GLY A 262 -16.38 -0.81 -18.47
N ASN A 263 -15.30 -0.07 -18.78
CA ASN A 263 -14.14 0.09 -17.89
C ASN A 263 -14.58 0.39 -16.45
N ALA A 264 -14.02 -0.34 -15.49
CA ALA A 264 -14.34 -0.19 -14.07
C ALA A 264 -14.28 1.29 -13.66
N GLN A 265 -15.36 1.79 -13.07
CA GLN A 265 -15.50 3.20 -12.68
C GLN A 265 -14.94 3.47 -11.28
N ILE A 266 -14.42 2.43 -10.62
CA ILE A 266 -13.77 2.47 -9.31
C ILE A 266 -12.37 1.87 -9.47
N THR A 267 -11.36 2.61 -9.05
CA THR A 267 -9.97 2.13 -9.05
C THR A 267 -9.42 2.10 -7.63
N LEU A 268 -8.72 1.03 -7.28
CA LEU A 268 -7.95 0.91 -6.05
C LEU A 268 -6.45 1.09 -6.36
N VAL A 269 -5.86 2.15 -5.81
CA VAL A 269 -4.41 2.33 -5.69
C VAL A 269 -3.99 2.09 -4.24
N GLY A 270 -2.82 1.52 -4.03
CA GLY A 270 -2.37 1.25 -2.67
C GLY A 270 -1.09 0.44 -2.59
N THR A 271 -0.90 -0.20 -1.44
CA THR A 271 0.33 -0.90 -1.09
C THR A 271 0.20 -2.41 -1.27
N SER A 272 1.16 -3.17 -0.75
CA SER A 272 1.07 -4.62 -0.63
C SER A 272 -0.15 -5.09 0.18
N HIS A 273 -0.73 -4.26 1.04
CA HIS A 273 -1.96 -4.59 1.79
C HIS A 273 -3.16 -4.79 0.86
N SER A 274 -3.18 -4.08 -0.27
CA SER A 274 -4.17 -4.22 -1.34
C SER A 274 -3.83 -5.35 -2.33
N GLY A 275 -2.79 -6.15 -2.06
CA GLY A 275 -2.38 -7.28 -2.91
C GLY A 275 -3.32 -8.49 -2.83
N LYS A 276 -3.29 -9.33 -3.88
CA LYS A 276 -4.18 -10.49 -4.07
C LYS A 276 -4.25 -11.45 -2.88
N ASN A 277 -3.15 -11.61 -2.13
CA ASN A 277 -3.08 -12.50 -0.97
C ASN A 277 -4.07 -12.16 0.15
N TYR A 278 -4.51 -10.91 0.24
CA TYR A 278 -5.41 -10.43 1.29
C TYR A 278 -6.84 -10.20 0.79
N ASN A 279 -7.07 -10.35 -0.53
CA ASN A 279 -8.37 -10.22 -1.19
C ASN A 279 -9.10 -8.89 -0.88
N PHE A 280 -8.39 -7.82 -0.52
CA PHE A 280 -9.01 -6.53 -0.19
C PHE A 280 -9.86 -5.99 -1.34
N SER A 281 -9.34 -6.00 -2.58
CA SER A 281 -10.12 -5.59 -3.76
C SER A 281 -11.34 -6.46 -4.00
N GLY A 282 -11.22 -7.78 -3.84
CA GLY A 282 -12.37 -8.68 -3.99
C GLY A 282 -13.45 -8.42 -2.94
N PHE A 283 -13.07 -8.20 -1.68
CA PHE A 283 -14.04 -7.79 -0.67
C PHE A 283 -14.68 -6.43 -0.99
N LEU A 284 -13.92 -5.47 -1.53
CA LEU A 284 -14.50 -4.22 -2.03
C LEU A 284 -15.52 -4.48 -3.14
N GLU A 285 -15.22 -5.30 -4.14
CA GLU A 285 -16.17 -5.66 -5.21
C GLU A 285 -17.45 -6.27 -4.64
N GLN A 286 -17.31 -7.23 -3.70
CA GLN A 286 -18.45 -7.87 -3.04
C GLN A 286 -19.32 -6.89 -2.26
N TYR A 287 -18.73 -6.04 -1.43
CA TYR A 287 -19.51 -5.16 -0.55
C TYR A 287 -19.96 -3.87 -1.25
N ILE A 288 -19.20 -3.36 -2.21
CA ILE A 288 -19.61 -2.23 -3.04
C ILE A 288 -20.68 -2.68 -4.05
N GLY A 289 -20.55 -3.88 -4.61
CA GLY A 289 -21.44 -4.37 -5.67
C GLY A 289 -21.14 -3.72 -7.03
N ALA A 290 -19.86 -3.48 -7.34
CA ALA A 290 -19.37 -2.92 -8.59
C ALA A 290 -17.94 -3.42 -8.87
N ASP A 291 -17.52 -3.47 -10.13
CA ASP A 291 -16.13 -3.82 -10.50
C ASP A 291 -15.14 -2.80 -9.90
N VAL A 292 -14.02 -3.29 -9.36
CA VAL A 292 -12.94 -2.47 -8.80
C VAL A 292 -11.63 -2.81 -9.49
N LEU A 293 -11.10 -1.87 -10.27
CA LEU A 293 -9.79 -2.03 -10.90
C LEU A 293 -8.69 -1.90 -9.83
N ASN A 294 -8.08 -3.03 -9.47
CA ASN A 294 -6.96 -3.05 -8.53
C ASN A 294 -5.61 -2.87 -9.26
N VAL A 295 -5.00 -1.70 -9.07
CA VAL A 295 -3.65 -1.36 -9.59
C VAL A 295 -2.63 -1.23 -8.46
N ALA A 296 -2.95 -1.71 -7.26
CA ALA A 296 -2.01 -1.75 -6.14
C ALA A 296 -0.95 -2.85 -6.34
N PHE A 297 0.27 -2.57 -5.90
CA PHE A 297 1.37 -3.54 -5.98
C PHE A 297 2.32 -3.41 -4.78
N PRO A 298 3.01 -4.51 -4.42
CA PRO A 298 3.92 -4.49 -3.28
C PRO A 298 5.14 -3.60 -3.52
N GLY A 299 5.64 -2.95 -2.47
CA GLY A 299 6.86 -2.14 -2.54
C GLY A 299 6.69 -0.75 -3.15
N GLY A 300 5.47 -0.36 -3.55
CA GLY A 300 5.18 0.95 -4.14
C GLY A 300 5.15 2.12 -3.15
N GLY A 301 5.13 1.88 -1.83
CA GLY A 301 5.05 2.95 -0.85
C GLY A 301 3.71 3.71 -0.90
N LEU A 302 3.72 4.98 -0.48
CA LEU A 302 2.54 5.85 -0.48
C LEU A 302 2.08 6.19 -1.90
N GLU A 303 3.04 6.33 -2.81
CA GLU A 303 2.90 7.03 -4.08
C GLU A 303 3.06 6.14 -5.31
N GLY A 304 3.76 5.01 -5.22
CA GLY A 304 4.21 4.26 -6.40
C GLY A 304 3.06 3.78 -7.29
N SER A 305 2.04 3.15 -6.68
CA SER A 305 0.83 2.73 -7.40
C SER A 305 0.06 3.91 -7.97
N MET A 306 -0.06 5.00 -7.21
CA MET A 306 -0.71 6.24 -7.67
C MET A 306 0.02 6.84 -8.89
N ILE A 307 1.33 7.03 -8.79
CA ILE A 307 2.15 7.64 -9.85
C ILE A 307 2.10 6.81 -11.12
N GLN A 308 2.22 5.47 -11.03
CA GLN A 308 2.10 4.61 -12.21
C GLN A 308 0.71 4.66 -12.83
N TYR A 309 -0.33 4.60 -12.02
CA TYR A 309 -1.70 4.66 -12.52
C TYR A 309 -1.98 5.99 -13.22
N LEU A 310 -1.60 7.12 -12.60
CA LEU A 310 -1.78 8.44 -13.20
C LEU A 310 -0.96 8.63 -14.49
N GLY A 311 0.17 7.96 -14.63
CA GLY A 311 0.96 7.96 -15.88
C GLY A 311 0.43 7.04 -16.98
N SER A 312 -0.52 6.16 -16.66
CA SER A 312 -1.04 5.15 -17.60
C SER A 312 -2.03 5.73 -18.61
N GLU A 313 -2.11 5.10 -19.79
CA GLU A 313 -3.16 5.42 -20.76
C GLU A 313 -4.56 5.19 -20.20
N GLU A 314 -4.73 4.22 -19.29
CA GLU A 314 -6.02 3.90 -18.68
C GLU A 314 -6.58 5.10 -17.92
N PHE A 315 -5.77 5.73 -17.05
CA PHE A 315 -6.21 6.93 -16.35
C PHE A 315 -6.42 8.13 -17.28
N GLN A 316 -5.54 8.32 -18.28
CA GLN A 316 -5.64 9.48 -19.16
C GLN A 316 -6.84 9.43 -20.10
N LYS A 317 -7.24 8.24 -20.56
CA LYS A 317 -8.39 8.04 -21.45
C LYS A 317 -9.69 7.81 -20.68
N ASN A 318 -9.62 7.06 -19.57
CA ASN A 318 -10.77 6.59 -18.82
C ASN A 318 -10.57 6.81 -17.31
N PRO A 319 -10.49 8.07 -16.82
CA PRO A 319 -10.34 8.33 -15.41
C PRO A 319 -11.54 7.75 -14.62
N PRO A 320 -11.34 7.17 -13.43
CA PRO A 320 -12.40 6.56 -12.65
C PRO A 320 -13.26 7.64 -12.01
N LYS A 321 -14.53 7.35 -11.72
CA LYS A 321 -15.36 8.25 -10.91
C LYS A 321 -14.91 8.29 -9.46
N ILE A 322 -14.47 7.14 -8.94
CA ILE A 322 -14.02 6.97 -7.56
C ILE A 322 -12.63 6.33 -7.56
N LEU A 323 -11.69 6.95 -6.86
CA LEU A 323 -10.37 6.37 -6.61
C LEU A 323 -10.18 6.12 -5.12
N ILE A 324 -10.04 4.85 -4.77
CA ILE A 324 -9.75 4.38 -3.42
C ILE A 324 -8.23 4.36 -3.25
N TRP A 325 -7.72 5.12 -2.29
CA TRP A 325 -6.30 5.22 -1.99
C TRP A 325 -6.01 4.66 -0.59
N GLU A 326 -5.38 3.50 -0.56
CA GLU A 326 -5.02 2.79 0.66
C GLU A 326 -3.55 3.03 1.02
N PHE A 327 -3.30 3.48 2.25
CA PHE A 327 -1.95 3.56 2.80
C PHE A 327 -1.93 3.53 4.34
N SER A 328 -0.75 3.24 4.88
CA SER A 328 -0.49 3.18 6.31
C SER A 328 -0.02 4.53 6.89
N PRO A 329 -0.32 4.84 8.16
CA PRO A 329 0.22 6.00 8.89
C PRO A 329 1.74 6.10 8.94
N LEU A 330 2.47 5.02 8.62
CA LEU A 330 3.94 5.02 8.60
C LEU A 330 4.53 5.97 7.54
N TYR A 331 3.77 6.28 6.49
CA TYR A 331 4.26 7.14 5.42
C TYR A 331 4.22 8.62 5.81
N ARG A 332 5.31 9.31 5.48
CA ARG A 332 5.41 10.76 5.62
C ARG A 332 4.63 11.47 4.52
N LEU A 333 3.69 12.32 4.93
CA LEU A 333 2.84 13.10 4.04
C LEU A 333 3.41 14.49 3.69
N ASP A 334 4.65 14.79 4.09
CA ASP A 334 5.34 16.07 3.86
C ASP A 334 6.47 15.97 2.81
N GLN A 335 6.46 14.91 1.98
CA GLN A 335 7.47 14.68 0.95
C GLN A 335 7.10 15.39 -0.36
N GLU A 336 7.74 16.53 -0.64
CA GLU A 336 7.44 17.37 -1.81
C GLU A 336 7.60 16.65 -3.16
N THR A 337 8.59 15.75 -3.31
CA THR A 337 8.82 15.00 -4.55
C THR A 337 7.64 14.11 -4.93
N ILE A 338 6.91 13.57 -3.95
CA ILE A 338 5.69 12.77 -4.18
C ILE A 338 4.60 13.65 -4.77
N TRP A 339 4.30 14.76 -4.10
CA TRP A 339 3.20 15.64 -4.49
C TRP A 339 3.44 16.32 -5.83
N ARG A 340 4.69 16.72 -6.11
CA ARG A 340 5.07 17.30 -7.40
C ARG A 340 4.85 16.34 -8.56
N GLN A 341 5.06 15.03 -8.36
CA GLN A 341 4.81 14.01 -9.37
C GLN A 341 3.31 13.75 -9.56
N ILE A 342 2.58 13.53 -8.47
CA ILE A 342 1.12 13.30 -8.52
C ILE A 342 0.42 14.47 -9.22
N LEU A 343 0.70 15.71 -8.83
CA LEU A 343 0.10 16.90 -9.42
C LEU A 343 0.49 17.09 -10.90
N GLY A 344 1.71 16.69 -11.30
CA GLY A 344 2.13 16.75 -12.70
C GLY A 344 1.45 15.69 -13.58
N LEU A 345 1.28 14.48 -13.05
CA LEU A 345 0.69 13.33 -13.77
C LEU A 345 -0.83 13.40 -13.87
N LEU A 346 -1.50 14.01 -12.88
CA LEU A 346 -2.92 14.37 -12.98
C LEU A 346 -3.24 15.22 -14.21
N ASP A 347 -2.23 15.79 -14.84
CA ASP A 347 -2.30 16.72 -15.95
C ASP A 347 -1.71 16.17 -17.25
N ASN A 348 -1.37 14.87 -17.26
CA ASN A 348 -0.63 14.19 -18.31
C ASN A 348 0.70 14.86 -18.68
N GLY A 349 1.38 15.49 -17.71
CA GLY A 349 2.65 16.15 -17.96
C GLY A 349 2.58 17.19 -19.08
N CYS A 350 3.48 17.09 -20.05
CA CYS A 350 3.57 18.04 -21.15
C CYS A 350 3.01 17.51 -22.48
N ASP A 351 2.33 16.36 -22.50
CA ASP A 351 1.91 15.72 -23.77
C ASP A 351 0.88 16.55 -24.54
N ASP A 352 -0.15 17.07 -23.87
CA ASP A 352 -1.27 17.77 -24.51
C ASP A 352 -1.08 19.30 -24.57
N ARG A 353 0.17 19.79 -24.46
CA ARG A 353 0.43 21.23 -24.38
C ARG A 353 1.75 21.68 -25.04
N PRO A 354 1.83 22.94 -25.51
CA PRO A 354 3.04 23.44 -26.15
C PRO A 354 4.24 23.45 -25.19
N ALA A 355 5.36 22.93 -25.66
CA ALA A 355 6.62 23.01 -24.94
C ALA A 355 7.16 24.45 -24.97
N LEU A 356 7.50 24.99 -23.81
CA LEU A 356 8.24 26.23 -23.66
C LEU A 356 9.72 26.01 -23.99
N MET A 357 10.25 24.85 -23.63
CA MET A 357 11.55 24.33 -24.02
C MET A 357 11.44 22.82 -24.22
N SER A 358 12.23 22.28 -25.13
CA SER A 358 12.33 20.84 -25.35
C SER A 358 13.74 20.47 -25.77
N ALA A 359 14.16 19.26 -25.44
CA ALA A 359 15.44 18.69 -25.83
C ALA A 359 15.28 17.19 -26.05
N SER A 360 15.98 16.67 -27.06
CA SER A 360 16.12 15.23 -27.29
C SER A 360 17.60 14.97 -27.55
N THR A 361 18.19 14.05 -26.81
CA THR A 361 19.63 13.77 -26.89
C THR A 361 19.96 12.36 -26.40
N THR A 362 21.21 11.96 -26.63
CA THR A 362 21.80 10.73 -26.10
C THR A 362 22.68 11.07 -24.91
N LEU A 363 22.28 10.64 -23.72
CA LEU A 363 23.04 10.80 -22.49
C LEU A 363 24.29 9.92 -22.52
N LYS A 364 25.40 10.49 -22.07
CA LYS A 364 26.66 9.79 -21.78
C LYS A 364 26.84 9.66 -20.26
N PRO A 365 27.76 8.81 -19.78
CA PRO A 365 28.05 8.73 -18.35
C PRO A 365 28.48 10.08 -17.79
N GLY A 366 27.94 10.44 -16.62
CA GLY A 366 28.15 11.75 -15.99
C GLY A 366 27.01 12.74 -16.21
N LYS A 367 27.26 14.02 -15.93
CA LYS A 367 26.27 15.09 -16.10
C LYS A 367 26.14 15.50 -17.56
N ASN A 368 24.92 15.61 -18.06
CA ASN A 368 24.61 16.05 -19.41
C ASN A 368 23.71 17.28 -19.35
N GLU A 369 24.08 18.35 -20.05
CA GLU A 369 23.23 19.54 -20.24
C GLU A 369 22.15 19.24 -21.29
N LEU A 370 20.87 19.32 -20.91
CA LEU A 370 19.74 19.07 -21.82
C LEU A 370 19.15 20.38 -22.33
N MET A 371 18.94 21.35 -21.44
CA MET A 371 18.31 22.63 -21.77
C MET A 371 19.04 23.79 -21.12
N VAL A 372 19.21 24.88 -21.87
CA VAL A 372 19.71 26.18 -21.36
C VAL A 372 18.83 27.31 -21.88
N ASN A 373 18.20 28.02 -20.96
CA ASN A 373 17.44 29.24 -21.21
C ASN A 373 18.40 30.38 -21.54
N GLY A 374 18.27 30.98 -22.72
CA GLY A 374 19.27 31.91 -23.27
C GLY A 374 20.08 31.34 -24.43
N LYS A 375 19.97 30.04 -24.72
CA LYS A 375 20.58 29.46 -25.93
C LYS A 375 19.94 30.08 -27.17
N GLY A 376 20.73 30.82 -27.95
CA GLY A 376 20.25 31.63 -29.07
C GLY A 376 19.97 33.11 -28.75
N GLY A 377 20.38 33.59 -27.57
CA GLY A 377 20.39 35.02 -27.22
C GLY A 377 19.10 35.56 -26.60
N VAL A 378 18.09 34.72 -26.36
CA VAL A 378 16.81 35.13 -25.75
C VAL A 378 16.58 34.37 -24.45
N ILE A 379 16.41 35.10 -23.35
CA ILE A 379 16.03 34.56 -22.05
C ILE A 379 14.51 34.61 -21.95
N LYS A 380 13.89 33.44 -21.76
CA LYS A 380 12.45 33.28 -21.55
C LYS A 380 12.10 33.48 -20.08
N ASP A 381 10.90 34.01 -19.82
CA ASP A 381 10.34 34.14 -18.46
C ASP A 381 9.82 32.77 -17.97
N LEU A 382 10.71 31.99 -17.35
CA LEU A 382 10.46 30.60 -16.95
C LEU A 382 10.37 30.47 -15.43
N ILE A 383 9.31 31.04 -14.85
CA ILE A 383 9.09 31.08 -13.39
C ILE A 383 8.51 29.75 -12.87
N ASN A 384 9.15 29.16 -11.86
CA ASN A 384 8.80 27.85 -11.27
C ASN A 384 7.32 27.63 -11.02
N ARG A 385 6.63 28.56 -10.34
CA ARG A 385 5.20 28.43 -10.01
C ARG A 385 4.27 28.19 -11.20
N ASN A 386 4.75 28.39 -12.43
CA ASN A 386 3.98 28.22 -13.65
C ASN A 386 4.38 26.98 -14.44
N LEU A 387 5.33 26.17 -13.96
CA LEU A 387 6.05 25.21 -14.79
C LEU A 387 5.99 23.78 -14.26
N GLN A 388 6.13 22.84 -15.19
CA GLN A 388 6.40 21.43 -14.91
C GLN A 388 7.32 20.83 -15.99
N MET A 389 7.98 19.74 -15.63
CA MET A 389 8.88 18.97 -16.50
C MET A 389 8.26 17.61 -16.82
N ASP A 390 8.49 17.16 -18.04
CA ASP A 390 8.19 15.82 -18.52
C ASP A 390 9.46 15.26 -19.17
N VAL A 391 9.99 14.17 -18.62
CA VAL A 391 11.23 13.52 -19.07
C VAL A 391 10.90 12.08 -19.44
N LYS A 392 11.20 11.68 -20.68
CA LYS A 392 10.94 10.33 -21.18
C LYS A 392 12.22 9.71 -21.72
N PHE A 393 12.65 8.63 -21.09
CA PHE A 393 13.72 7.78 -21.59
C PHE A 393 13.18 6.87 -22.71
N GLU A 394 14.00 6.60 -23.72
CA GLU A 394 13.66 5.62 -24.77
C GLU A 394 13.60 4.20 -24.21
N ASP A 395 14.42 3.90 -23.19
CA ASP A 395 14.37 2.63 -22.47
C ASP A 395 13.33 2.73 -21.35
N PRO A 396 12.21 1.99 -21.44
CA PRO A 396 11.15 2.02 -20.44
C PRO A 396 11.59 1.41 -19.09
N SER A 397 12.68 0.66 -19.05
CA SER A 397 13.21 0.03 -17.83
C SER A 397 13.97 1.00 -16.92
N VAL A 398 14.19 2.26 -17.35
CA VAL A 398 14.83 3.29 -16.51
C VAL A 398 13.91 3.66 -15.35
N LYS A 399 14.35 3.35 -14.12
CA LYS A 399 13.60 3.59 -12.87
C LYS A 399 14.07 4.78 -12.06
N VAL A 400 15.16 5.43 -12.44
CA VAL A 400 15.74 6.54 -11.67
C VAL A 400 16.00 7.72 -12.59
N LEU A 401 15.42 8.87 -12.25
CA LEU A 401 15.83 10.17 -12.78
C LEU A 401 16.65 10.90 -11.72
N GLN A 402 17.89 11.25 -12.04
CA GLN A 402 18.72 12.17 -11.26
C GLN A 402 19.01 13.40 -12.12
N ALA A 403 18.68 14.59 -11.62
CA ALA A 403 18.80 15.82 -12.37
C ALA A 403 19.14 17.02 -11.48
N THR A 404 19.74 18.04 -12.09
CA THR A 404 20.02 19.34 -11.47
C THR A 404 19.30 20.42 -12.26
N LEU A 405 18.48 21.23 -11.58
CA LEU A 405 17.84 22.42 -12.13
C LEU A 405 18.59 23.65 -11.65
N TRP A 406 19.14 24.43 -12.59
CA TRP A 406 19.83 25.68 -12.32
C TRP A 406 18.92 26.87 -12.54
N TYR A 407 19.08 27.92 -11.75
CA TYR A 407 18.26 29.13 -11.80
C TYR A 407 19.10 30.38 -12.11
N LEU A 408 18.47 31.43 -12.66
CA LEU A 408 19.17 32.64 -13.12
C LEU A 408 19.95 33.38 -12.02
N ASN A 409 19.63 33.16 -10.74
CA ASN A 409 20.35 33.72 -9.60
C ASN A 409 21.52 32.84 -9.11
N GLY A 410 21.88 31.79 -9.85
CA GLY A 410 22.98 30.87 -9.50
C GLY A 410 22.61 29.79 -8.49
N ARG A 411 21.39 29.78 -7.94
CA ARG A 411 20.90 28.66 -7.12
C ARG A 411 20.64 27.44 -8.00
N HIS A 412 20.65 26.27 -7.39
CA HIS A 412 20.24 25.03 -8.04
C HIS A 412 19.48 24.11 -7.08
N GLU A 413 18.72 23.20 -7.67
CA GLU A 413 18.03 22.12 -6.99
C GLU A 413 18.46 20.79 -7.60
N ASP A 414 18.90 19.86 -6.77
CA ASP A 414 19.10 18.47 -7.16
C ASP A 414 17.83 17.67 -6.86
N ILE A 415 17.34 16.95 -7.86
CA ILE A 415 16.16 16.08 -7.75
C ILE A 415 16.53 14.65 -8.09
N LYS A 416 16.08 13.72 -7.24
CA LYS A 416 16.13 12.29 -7.49
C LYS A 416 14.72 11.72 -7.40
N LEU A 417 14.21 11.21 -8.52
CA LEU A 417 12.92 10.53 -8.59
C LEU A 417 13.17 9.05 -8.87
N GLU A 418 12.54 8.20 -8.08
CA GLU A 418 12.69 6.75 -8.16
C GLU A 418 11.31 6.13 -8.40
N LYS A 419 11.25 5.18 -9.34
CA LYS A 419 10.08 4.33 -9.55
C LYS A 419 10.28 2.98 -8.86
N PRO A 420 9.20 2.28 -8.49
CA PRO A 420 9.30 1.00 -7.80
C PRO A 420 10.01 -0.09 -8.62
N GLU A 421 10.84 -0.88 -7.95
CA GLU A 421 11.55 -2.00 -8.59
C GLU A 421 10.63 -3.18 -8.90
N THR A 422 9.49 -3.29 -8.22
CA THR A 422 8.54 -4.41 -8.24
C THR A 422 7.52 -4.40 -9.39
N SER A 423 7.63 -3.43 -10.29
CA SER A 423 6.68 -3.17 -11.38
C SER A 423 7.42 -2.67 -12.60
N ASP A 424 6.89 -2.94 -13.79
CA ASP A 424 7.36 -2.32 -15.02
C ASP A 424 7.07 -0.83 -15.03
N THR A 425 7.86 -0.08 -15.79
CA THR A 425 7.76 1.37 -15.91
C THR A 425 7.74 1.76 -17.38
N ASP A 426 7.39 2.99 -17.67
CA ASP A 426 7.30 3.58 -19.01
C ASP A 426 8.50 4.50 -19.35
N GLY A 427 9.53 4.50 -18.49
CA GLY A 427 10.68 5.41 -18.60
C GLY A 427 10.32 6.89 -18.49
N ARG A 428 9.09 7.25 -18.08
CA ARG A 428 8.59 8.63 -18.06
C ARG A 428 8.52 9.20 -16.65
N PHE A 429 9.04 10.40 -16.45
CA PHE A 429 9.06 11.12 -15.17
C PHE A 429 8.46 12.50 -15.37
N VAL A 430 7.39 12.78 -14.61
CA VAL A 430 6.70 14.07 -14.67
C VAL A 430 6.69 14.69 -13.30
N PHE A 431 7.04 15.96 -13.19
CA PHE A 431 7.01 16.69 -11.91
C PHE A 431 6.80 18.18 -12.09
N GLN A 432 6.02 18.80 -11.20
CA GLN A 432 5.95 20.26 -11.10
C GLN A 432 7.24 20.85 -10.55
N MET A 433 7.57 22.09 -10.91
CA MET A 433 8.73 22.78 -10.35
C MET A 433 8.57 23.06 -8.85
N ARG A 434 9.69 23.28 -8.17
CA ARG A 434 9.75 23.49 -6.73
C ARG A 434 9.13 24.84 -6.33
N GLU A 435 8.35 24.85 -5.26
CA GLU A 435 7.50 26.00 -4.86
C GLU A 435 7.45 26.28 -3.37
N ASP A 436 8.07 25.44 -2.54
CA ASP A 436 8.23 25.74 -1.12
C ASP A 436 9.09 26.98 -0.92
N GLU A 437 8.86 27.67 0.21
CA GLU A 437 9.60 28.88 0.60
C GLU A 437 9.63 29.93 -0.52
N ASP A 438 10.83 30.29 -0.99
CA ASP A 438 11.06 31.28 -2.04
C ASP A 438 11.33 30.66 -3.42
N TRP A 439 11.19 29.33 -3.56
CA TRP A 439 11.45 28.63 -4.82
C TRP A 439 10.42 28.91 -5.92
N ALA A 440 9.20 29.31 -5.53
CA ALA A 440 8.10 29.56 -6.46
C ALA A 440 8.38 30.71 -7.46
N SER A 441 9.21 31.69 -7.10
CA SER A 441 9.56 32.83 -7.95
C SER A 441 10.88 32.66 -8.72
N GLN A 442 11.57 31.53 -8.57
CA GLN A 442 12.83 31.30 -9.25
C GLN A 442 12.61 31.12 -10.75
N SER A 443 13.53 31.67 -11.56
CA SER A 443 13.48 31.55 -13.02
C SER A 443 14.50 30.53 -13.49
N LEU A 444 14.02 29.49 -14.20
CA LEU A 444 14.85 28.39 -14.69
C LEU A 444 15.90 28.91 -15.68
N LEU A 445 17.16 28.54 -15.44
CA LEU A 445 18.30 28.74 -16.32
C LEU A 445 18.62 27.48 -17.10
N ALA A 446 18.83 26.34 -16.43
CA ALA A 446 19.26 25.12 -17.10
C ALA A 446 18.70 23.86 -16.46
N PHE A 447 18.63 22.80 -17.26
CA PHE A 447 18.26 21.45 -16.82
C PHE A 447 19.35 20.47 -17.25
N GLU A 448 19.97 19.83 -16.26
CA GLU A 448 20.99 18.80 -16.44
C GLU A 448 20.46 17.45 -15.95
N VAL A 449 20.79 16.38 -16.66
CA VAL A 449 20.42 15.00 -16.29
C VAL A 449 21.67 14.16 -16.16
N GLN A 450 21.73 13.39 -15.09
CA GLN A 450 22.75 12.37 -14.88
C GLN A 450 22.50 11.21 -15.84
N GLY A 451 23.49 10.91 -16.69
CA GLY A 451 23.45 9.75 -17.58
C GLY A 451 23.78 8.44 -16.88
N PRO A 452 23.69 7.30 -17.59
CA PRO A 452 23.89 5.98 -17.02
C PRO A 452 25.33 5.76 -16.54
N GLU A 453 25.55 4.78 -15.65
CA GLU A 453 26.90 4.46 -15.15
C GLU A 453 27.85 4.01 -16.28
N SER A 454 27.31 3.34 -17.30
CA SER A 454 28.04 2.92 -18.49
C SER A 454 27.13 2.95 -19.73
N GLY A 455 27.72 2.96 -20.92
CA GLY A 455 26.97 3.01 -22.17
C GLY A 455 26.32 4.37 -22.45
N THR A 456 25.22 4.36 -23.19
CA THR A 456 24.45 5.57 -23.53
C THR A 456 22.96 5.33 -23.39
N GLN A 457 22.19 6.40 -23.16
CA GLN A 457 20.74 6.34 -23.00
C GLN A 457 20.07 7.50 -23.74
N LYS A 458 19.11 7.24 -24.63
CA LYS A 458 18.33 8.33 -25.23
C LYS A 458 17.26 8.85 -24.28
N VAL A 459 17.09 10.16 -24.29
CA VAL A 459 16.09 10.86 -23.49
C VAL A 459 15.48 12.02 -24.26
N GLU A 460 14.20 12.24 -24.06
CA GLU A 460 13.49 13.46 -24.43
C GLU A 460 13.02 14.16 -23.16
N ALA A 461 13.11 15.49 -23.13
CA ALA A 461 12.58 16.30 -22.05
C ALA A 461 11.79 17.48 -22.62
N LYS A 462 10.67 17.81 -21.97
CA LYS A 462 9.81 18.96 -22.28
C LYS A 462 9.53 19.74 -21.01
N LEU A 463 9.71 21.05 -21.09
CA LEU A 463 9.28 22.01 -20.10
C LEU A 463 8.03 22.71 -20.63
N CYS A 464 6.96 22.75 -19.83
CA CYS A 464 5.70 23.35 -20.24
C CYS A 464 5.04 24.12 -19.10
N LYS A 465 3.98 24.87 -19.41
CA LYS A 465 3.14 25.46 -18.36
C LYS A 465 2.38 24.36 -17.62
N ARG A 466 2.35 24.39 -16.29
CA ARG A 466 1.48 23.51 -15.48
C ARG A 466 0.04 24.03 -15.46
N ASN A 467 -0.95 23.17 -15.21
CA ASN A 467 -2.29 23.69 -14.90
C ASN A 467 -2.33 24.22 -13.48
N ASN A 468 -3.12 25.27 -13.28
CA ASN A 468 -3.47 25.72 -11.95
C ASN A 468 -4.72 24.96 -11.48
N PHE A 469 -4.55 24.11 -10.48
CA PHE A 469 -5.63 23.35 -9.85
C PHE A 469 -6.34 24.12 -8.73
N ALA A 470 -5.90 25.34 -8.41
CA ALA A 470 -6.56 26.15 -7.39
C ALA A 470 -8.04 26.36 -7.74
N VAL A 471 -8.93 25.90 -6.86
CA VAL A 471 -10.36 26.23 -6.90
C VAL A 471 -10.49 27.69 -6.45
N PRO A 472 -11.29 28.54 -7.13
CA PRO A 472 -11.62 29.86 -6.59
C PRO A 472 -12.23 29.67 -5.20
N ALA A 473 -11.66 30.28 -4.17
CA ALA A 473 -12.21 30.22 -2.83
C ALA A 473 -13.68 30.68 -2.89
N GLN A 474 -14.62 29.75 -2.68
CA GLN A 474 -15.98 30.16 -2.35
C GLN A 474 -15.87 30.88 -1.01
N THR A 475 -16.04 32.20 -1.07
CA THR A 475 -16.14 33.06 0.10
C THR A 475 -17.35 32.63 0.92
N ALA A 476 -17.12 31.69 1.85
CA ALA A 476 -18.04 31.45 2.93
C ALA A 476 -18.05 32.70 3.81
N GLN A 477 -18.98 33.61 3.53
CA GLN A 477 -19.46 34.54 4.54
C GLN A 477 -20.09 33.70 5.65
N ALA A 478 -19.30 33.32 6.64
CA ALA A 478 -19.82 32.93 7.93
C ALA A 478 -20.37 34.21 8.59
N GLY A 479 -21.70 34.34 8.53
CA GLY A 479 -22.45 35.22 9.41
C GLY A 479 -22.20 34.86 10.87
N GLN A 480 -22.36 35.88 11.70
CA GLN A 480 -22.14 35.97 13.14
C GLN A 480 -22.72 34.82 13.97
#